data_AF-A0A327KJM5-F1
#
_entry.id   AF-A0A327KJM5-F1
#
_cell.length_a   1.000
_cell.length_b   1.000
_cell.length_c   1.000
_cell.angle_alpha   90.00
_cell.angle_beta   90.00
_cell.angle_gamma   90.00
#
_symmetry.space_group_name_H-M   'P 1'
#
loop_
_entity.id
_entity.type
_entity.pdbx_description
1 polymer ?
#
loop_
_entity_poly.entity_id
_entity_poly.type
_entity_poly.pdbx_seq_one_letter_code
_entity_poly.pdbx_strand_id
1 'polypeptide(L)'
;MAVEEAISWLERAFPRLNSLAFRTAVSFGLWAGANQFMKEKMGDDRAEWDIVAGYRSDVVLMAVIRIYALLDSDFSKVSYQGVNRLLKRDEVVEALVKKSIARPDVLFPERTEAEARSAIVGFRAEYAKIDWKVHGRLVHFRNLGVAHLTYEEFSTRLTYNELETLVGAIVRIAERLSVFLGPDVPAAKREDVENYAETAADVWRTAKRQFDADDEIP
;
A
#
# COMPACT_ATOMS: atom_id res chain seq x y z
N MET A 1 -7.77 -5.62 -26.17
CA MET A 1 -7.61 -6.78 -25.27
C MET A 1 -8.93 -7.54 -25.24
N ALA A 2 -8.92 -8.76 -25.76
CA ALA A 2 -10.07 -9.65 -25.73
C ALA A 2 -10.49 -9.97 -24.27
N VAL A 3 -11.69 -10.49 -24.06
CA VAL A 3 -12.19 -10.79 -22.70
C VAL A 3 -11.29 -11.80 -22.00
N GLU A 4 -10.91 -12.89 -22.67
CA GLU A 4 -10.04 -13.92 -22.09
C GLU A 4 -8.65 -13.38 -21.72
N GLU A 5 -8.07 -12.54 -22.56
CA GLU A 5 -6.81 -11.85 -22.29
C GLU A 5 -6.93 -10.92 -21.07
N ALA A 6 -8.06 -10.22 -20.94
CA ALA A 6 -8.33 -9.34 -19.81
C ALA A 6 -8.44 -10.12 -18.50
N ILE A 7 -9.13 -11.26 -18.52
CA ILE A 7 -9.22 -12.14 -17.35
C ILE A 7 -7.84 -12.68 -16.96
N SER A 8 -7.07 -13.21 -17.91
CA SER A 8 -5.71 -13.69 -17.65
C SER A 8 -4.77 -12.60 -17.14
N TRP A 9 -4.95 -11.35 -17.61
CA TRP A 9 -4.23 -10.21 -17.08
C TRP A 9 -4.62 -9.90 -15.63
N LEU A 10 -5.92 -9.88 -15.31
CA LEU A 10 -6.45 -9.61 -13.97
C LEU A 10 -5.98 -10.66 -12.95
N GLU A 11 -6.01 -11.95 -13.32
CA GLU A 11 -5.53 -13.05 -12.45
C GLU A 11 -4.04 -12.92 -12.10
N ARG A 12 -3.21 -12.44 -13.04
CA ARG A 12 -1.79 -12.15 -12.77
C ARG A 12 -1.60 -10.84 -12.03
N ALA A 13 -2.51 -9.89 -12.20
CA ALA A 13 -2.44 -8.57 -11.59
C ALA A 13 -2.80 -8.59 -10.10
N PHE A 14 -3.90 -9.25 -9.72
CA PHE A 14 -4.42 -9.17 -8.35
C PHE A 14 -3.41 -9.60 -7.28
N PRO A 15 -2.70 -10.74 -7.37
CA PRO A 15 -1.73 -11.14 -6.34
C PRO A 15 -0.57 -10.16 -6.23
N ARG A 16 -0.09 -9.62 -7.36
CA ARG A 16 1.01 -8.65 -7.40
C ARG A 16 0.60 -7.32 -6.77
N LEU A 17 -0.59 -6.82 -7.10
CA LEU A 17 -1.14 -5.58 -6.53
C LEU A 17 -1.38 -5.73 -5.03
N ASN A 18 -1.91 -6.87 -4.61
CA ASN A 18 -2.14 -7.15 -3.20
C ASN A 18 -0.82 -7.21 -2.40
N SER A 19 0.19 -7.92 -2.91
CA SER A 19 1.52 -7.97 -2.28
C SER A 19 2.16 -6.58 -2.20
N LEU A 20 2.00 -5.76 -3.24
CA LEU A 20 2.55 -4.41 -3.27
C LEU A 20 1.80 -3.46 -2.31
N ALA A 21 0.48 -3.59 -2.20
CA ALA A 21 -0.34 -2.87 -1.22
C ALA A 21 0.04 -3.24 0.22
N PHE A 22 0.23 -4.52 0.51
CA PHE A 22 0.71 -4.98 1.82
C PHE A 22 2.06 -4.35 2.17
N ARG A 23 3.04 -4.41 1.25
CA ARG A 23 4.36 -3.79 1.47
C ARG A 23 4.28 -2.26 1.60
N THR A 24 3.27 -1.64 0.99
CA THR A 24 3.00 -0.21 1.17
C THR A 24 2.50 0.08 2.58
N ALA A 25 1.54 -0.71 3.07
CA ALA A 25 1.03 -0.63 4.44
C ALA A 25 2.16 -0.82 5.46
N VAL A 26 3.00 -1.85 5.28
CA VAL A 26 4.18 -2.11 6.12
C VAL A 26 5.09 -0.88 6.17
N SER A 27 5.55 -0.39 5.01
CA SER A 27 6.49 0.72 4.98
C SER A 27 5.91 2.02 5.54
N PHE A 28 4.62 2.27 5.33
CA PHE A 28 3.94 3.41 5.95
C PHE A 28 3.81 3.23 7.47
N GLY A 29 3.45 2.04 7.95
CA GLY A 29 3.36 1.74 9.38
C GLY A 29 4.71 1.95 10.06
N LEU A 30 5.78 1.35 9.53
CA LEU A 30 7.15 1.53 10.01
C LEU A 30 7.55 3.02 10.08
N TRP A 31 7.17 3.79 9.05
CA TRP A 31 7.39 5.24 9.03
C TRP A 31 6.61 5.95 10.13
N ALA A 32 5.31 5.64 10.28
CA ALA A 32 4.44 6.25 11.28
C ALA A 32 4.97 6.01 12.70
N GLY A 33 5.40 4.79 13.01
CA GLY A 33 6.01 4.43 14.30
C GLY A 33 7.32 5.17 14.56
N ALA A 34 8.24 5.19 13.58
CA ALA A 34 9.48 5.95 13.70
C ALA A 34 9.23 7.46 13.84
N ASN A 35 8.24 7.99 13.13
CA ASN A 35 7.85 9.40 13.21
C ASN A 35 7.22 9.75 14.57
N GLN A 36 6.42 8.84 15.15
CA GLN A 36 5.90 9.00 16.51
C GLN A 36 7.05 9.05 17.52
N PHE A 37 7.98 8.09 17.45
CA PHE A 37 9.15 8.07 18.32
C PHE A 37 9.97 9.36 18.22
N MET A 38 10.26 9.85 17.00
CA MET A 38 11.01 11.10 16.82
C MET A 38 10.29 12.33 17.41
N LYS A 39 8.95 12.37 17.41
CA LYS A 39 8.19 13.45 18.08
C LYS A 39 8.35 13.38 19.60
N GLU A 40 8.42 12.19 20.18
CA GLU A 40 8.67 11.96 21.61
C GLU A 40 10.11 12.34 22.03
N LYS A 41 11.00 12.66 21.07
CA LYS A 41 12.42 12.99 21.29
C LYS A 41 12.80 14.43 20.91
N MET A 42 11.86 15.32 20.59
CA MET A 42 12.20 16.71 20.26
C MET A 42 13.07 17.35 21.37
N GLY A 43 14.33 17.64 21.05
CA GLY A 43 15.31 18.29 21.95
C GLY A 43 16.48 17.41 22.42
N ASP A 44 16.55 16.15 22.03
CA ASP A 44 17.68 15.23 22.31
C ASP A 44 18.63 15.20 21.09
N ASP A 45 19.86 15.69 21.22
CA ASP A 45 20.82 15.89 20.12
C ASP A 45 21.90 14.79 20.07
N ARG A 46 21.46 13.53 20.10
CA ARG A 46 22.35 12.36 20.01
C ARG A 46 22.49 11.86 18.58
N ALA A 47 23.71 11.46 18.20
CA ALA A 47 24.03 10.95 16.88
C ALA A 47 23.26 9.66 16.53
N GLU A 48 22.88 8.87 17.53
CA GLU A 48 22.04 7.67 17.38
C GLU A 48 20.65 8.02 16.80
N TRP A 49 20.18 9.26 16.97
CA TRP A 49 18.90 9.72 16.40
C TRP A 49 18.99 9.98 14.89
N ASP A 50 20.18 10.21 14.35
CA ASP A 50 20.38 10.28 12.89
C ASP A 50 20.08 8.93 12.22
N ILE A 51 20.31 7.81 12.92
CA ILE A 51 19.96 6.46 12.43
C ILE A 51 18.45 6.33 12.28
N VAL A 52 17.69 6.79 13.28
CA VAL A 52 16.22 6.77 13.24
C VAL A 52 15.69 7.70 12.16
N ALA A 53 16.30 8.87 11.99
CA ALA A 53 15.95 9.83 10.94
C ALA A 53 16.19 9.25 9.54
N GLY A 54 17.32 8.57 9.33
CA GLY A 54 17.64 7.86 8.08
C GLY A 54 16.66 6.73 7.81
N TYR A 55 16.43 5.85 8.79
CA TYR A 55 15.44 4.76 8.70
C TYR A 55 14.06 5.30 8.33
N ARG A 56 13.57 6.31 9.05
CA ARG A 56 12.28 6.97 8.82
C ARG A 56 12.16 7.50 7.39
N SER A 57 13.24 8.07 6.87
CA SER A 57 13.31 8.58 5.49
C SER A 57 13.20 7.45 4.47
N ASP A 58 13.96 6.37 4.63
CA ASP A 58 13.97 5.24 3.70
C ASP A 58 12.61 4.54 3.64
N VAL A 59 11.98 4.29 4.79
CA VAL A 59 10.70 3.60 4.82
C VAL A 59 9.57 4.42 4.19
N VAL A 60 9.56 5.76 4.35
CA VAL A 60 8.54 6.59 3.71
C VAL A 60 8.74 6.70 2.19
N LEU A 61 9.98 6.81 1.73
CA LEU A 61 10.29 6.82 0.30
C LEU A 61 9.87 5.49 -0.34
N MET A 62 10.11 4.37 0.34
CA MET A 62 9.64 3.06 -0.09
C MET A 62 8.11 2.94 -0.11
N ALA A 63 7.38 3.57 0.81
CA ALA A 63 5.92 3.64 0.74
C ALA A 63 5.48 4.43 -0.51
N VAL A 64 6.08 5.61 -0.73
CA VAL A 64 5.77 6.50 -1.85
C VAL A 64 6.01 5.84 -3.22
N ILE A 65 7.15 5.17 -3.40
CA ILE A 65 7.47 4.46 -4.65
C ILE A 65 6.41 3.39 -4.95
N ARG A 66 5.94 2.68 -3.92
CA ARG A 66 4.91 1.63 -4.09
C ARG A 66 3.53 2.22 -4.35
N ILE A 67 3.15 3.32 -3.70
CA ILE A 67 1.93 4.08 -4.00
C ILE A 67 1.93 4.49 -5.48
N TYR A 68 3.04 5.06 -5.94
CA TYR A 68 3.19 5.42 -7.34
C TYR A 68 3.01 4.20 -8.25
N ALA A 69 3.70 3.09 -7.97
CA ALA A 69 3.59 1.88 -8.79
C ALA A 69 2.17 1.29 -8.82
N LEU A 70 1.44 1.34 -7.71
CA LEU A 70 0.05 0.88 -7.61
C LEU A 70 -0.93 1.77 -8.38
N LEU A 71 -0.65 3.07 -8.46
CA LEU A 71 -1.53 4.08 -9.04
C LEU A 71 -1.05 4.59 -10.40
N ASP A 72 0.04 4.05 -10.95
CA ASP A 72 0.59 4.46 -12.24
C ASP A 72 -0.41 4.19 -13.37
N SER A 73 -0.43 5.11 -14.33
CA SER A 73 -1.22 5.03 -15.56
C SER A 73 -0.53 4.22 -16.66
N ASP A 74 0.73 3.83 -16.47
CA ASP A 74 1.48 3.06 -17.47
C ASP A 74 0.86 1.67 -17.70
N PHE A 75 0.27 1.47 -18.88
CA PHE A 75 -0.41 0.23 -19.28
C PHE A 75 0.53 -0.95 -19.52
N SER A 76 1.83 -0.71 -19.61
CA SER A 76 2.81 -1.80 -19.60
C SER A 76 2.99 -2.42 -18.20
N LYS A 77 2.48 -1.75 -17.17
CA LYS A 77 2.63 -2.15 -15.76
C LYS A 77 1.29 -2.57 -15.14
N VAL A 78 1.41 -3.37 -14.11
CA VAL A 78 0.28 -3.84 -13.30
C VAL A 78 -0.08 -2.74 -12.29
N SER A 79 -1.25 -2.12 -12.43
CA SER A 79 -1.73 -1.03 -11.57
C SER A 79 -3.24 -1.10 -11.32
N TYR A 80 -3.73 -0.39 -10.30
CA TYR A 80 -5.16 -0.23 -10.04
C TYR A 80 -5.88 0.56 -11.13
N GLN A 81 -5.19 1.44 -11.85
CA GLN A 81 -5.79 2.11 -13.00
C GLN A 81 -6.10 1.11 -14.12
N GLY A 82 -5.18 0.17 -14.38
CA GLY A 82 -5.37 -0.93 -15.33
C GLY A 82 -6.55 -1.83 -14.94
N VAL A 83 -6.61 -2.22 -13.66
CA VAL A 83 -7.75 -2.97 -13.11
C VAL A 83 -9.05 -2.20 -13.29
N ASN A 84 -9.11 -0.93 -12.87
CA ASN A 84 -10.33 -0.11 -12.98
C ASN A 84 -10.82 0.03 -14.42
N ARG A 85 -9.91 0.18 -15.39
CA ARG A 85 -10.29 0.21 -16.81
C ARG A 85 -10.93 -1.09 -17.27
N LEU A 86 -10.35 -2.24 -16.92
CA LEU A 86 -10.89 -3.53 -17.31
C LEU A 86 -12.23 -3.79 -16.61
N LEU A 87 -12.30 -3.48 -15.32
CA LEU A 87 -13.52 -3.63 -14.55
C LEU A 87 -14.62 -2.64 -14.93
N LYS A 88 -14.41 -1.65 -15.80
CA LYS A 88 -15.49 -0.82 -16.37
C LYS A 88 -16.26 -1.50 -17.50
N ARG A 89 -15.75 -2.62 -18.01
CA ARG A 89 -16.35 -3.38 -19.11
C ARG A 89 -17.23 -4.48 -18.52
N ASP A 90 -18.53 -4.41 -18.78
CA ASP A 90 -19.49 -5.36 -18.20
C ASP A 90 -19.18 -6.80 -18.65
N GLU A 91 -18.76 -7.00 -19.90
CA GLU A 91 -18.39 -8.32 -20.41
C GLU A 91 -17.16 -8.92 -19.69
N VAL A 92 -16.25 -8.08 -19.19
CA VAL A 92 -15.10 -8.52 -18.39
C VAL A 92 -15.52 -8.84 -16.96
N VAL A 93 -16.43 -8.04 -16.39
CA VAL A 93 -16.99 -8.29 -15.06
C VAL A 93 -17.73 -9.63 -15.05
N GLU A 94 -18.62 -9.86 -16.01
CA GLU A 94 -19.37 -11.13 -16.10
C GLU A 94 -18.44 -12.33 -16.29
N ALA A 95 -17.42 -12.21 -17.13
CA ALA A 95 -16.44 -13.27 -17.31
C ALA A 95 -15.61 -13.53 -16.05
N LEU A 96 -15.23 -12.49 -15.31
CA LEU A 96 -14.48 -12.61 -14.06
C LEU A 96 -15.33 -13.28 -12.97
N VAL A 97 -16.58 -12.86 -12.81
CA VAL A 97 -17.54 -13.45 -11.87
C VAL A 97 -17.77 -14.91 -12.22
N LYS A 98 -18.06 -15.22 -13.49
CA LYS A 98 -18.25 -16.60 -13.97
C LYS A 98 -17.01 -17.48 -13.69
N LYS A 99 -15.81 -16.93 -13.86
CA LYS A 99 -14.58 -17.65 -13.54
C LYS A 99 -14.40 -17.85 -12.03
N SER A 100 -14.78 -16.86 -11.22
CA SER A 100 -14.65 -16.94 -9.76
C SER A 100 -15.54 -18.02 -9.14
N ILE A 101 -16.73 -18.27 -9.70
CA ILE A 101 -17.65 -19.34 -9.24
C ILE A 101 -17.29 -20.72 -9.78
N ALA A 102 -16.51 -20.78 -10.87
CA ALA A 102 -16.07 -22.03 -11.49
C ALA A 102 -14.76 -22.58 -10.87
N ARG A 103 -14.23 -21.95 -9.81
CA ARG A 103 -13.02 -22.42 -9.15
C ARG A 103 -13.28 -23.74 -8.39
N PRO A 104 -12.33 -24.69 -8.37
CA PRO A 104 -12.54 -26.00 -7.74
C PRO A 104 -12.82 -25.96 -6.23
N ASP A 105 -12.37 -24.91 -5.54
CA ASP A 105 -12.51 -24.68 -4.10
C ASP A 105 -13.85 -24.03 -3.71
N VAL A 106 -14.70 -23.67 -4.68
CA VAL A 106 -15.98 -23.01 -4.42
C VAL A 106 -17.06 -24.03 -4.09
N LEU A 107 -17.51 -24.00 -2.83
CA LEU A 107 -18.60 -24.85 -2.32
C LEU A 107 -19.99 -24.20 -2.49
N PHE A 108 -20.06 -22.87 -2.59
CA PHE A 108 -21.32 -22.10 -2.65
C PHE A 108 -21.29 -21.06 -3.78
N PRO A 109 -21.57 -21.46 -5.04
CA PRO A 109 -21.45 -20.59 -6.21
C PRO A 109 -22.25 -19.28 -6.12
N GLU A 110 -23.49 -19.32 -5.61
CA GLU A 110 -24.35 -18.13 -5.47
C GLU A 110 -23.78 -17.11 -4.50
N ARG A 111 -23.20 -17.58 -3.39
CA ARG A 111 -22.53 -16.73 -2.40
C ARG A 111 -21.25 -16.12 -2.99
N THR A 112 -20.44 -16.91 -3.68
CA THR A 112 -19.23 -16.43 -4.35
C THR A 112 -19.53 -15.40 -5.42
N GLU A 113 -20.61 -15.58 -6.20
CA GLU A 113 -21.07 -14.58 -7.16
C GLU A 113 -21.43 -13.25 -6.46
N ALA A 114 -22.24 -13.30 -5.40
CA ALA A 114 -22.63 -12.11 -4.65
C ALA A 114 -21.41 -11.39 -4.04
N GLU A 115 -20.47 -12.14 -3.47
CA GLU A 115 -19.22 -11.61 -2.92
C GLU A 115 -18.34 -10.98 -4.00
N ALA A 116 -18.17 -11.63 -5.16
CA ALA A 116 -17.39 -11.11 -6.28
C ALA A 116 -17.98 -9.80 -6.84
N ARG A 117 -19.31 -9.73 -7.01
CA ARG A 117 -19.98 -8.50 -7.48
C ARG A 117 -19.86 -7.38 -6.45
N SER A 118 -20.08 -7.68 -5.17
CA SER A 118 -19.93 -6.73 -4.06
C SER A 118 -18.49 -6.19 -3.99
N ALA A 119 -17.49 -7.05 -4.16
CA ALA A 119 -16.09 -6.68 -4.21
C ALA A 119 -15.77 -5.71 -5.36
N ILE A 120 -16.29 -5.95 -6.57
CA ILE A 120 -16.08 -5.06 -7.72
C ILE A 120 -16.72 -3.68 -7.48
N VAL A 121 -17.94 -3.65 -6.92
CA VAL A 121 -18.61 -2.38 -6.54
C VAL A 121 -17.81 -1.65 -5.48
N GLY A 122 -17.38 -2.35 -4.42
CA GLY A 122 -16.55 -1.81 -3.36
C GLY A 122 -15.21 -1.28 -3.87
N PHE A 123 -14.55 -2.00 -4.78
CA PHE A 123 -13.33 -1.57 -5.46
C PHE A 123 -13.56 -0.22 -6.16
N ARG A 124 -14.60 -0.12 -7.00
CA ARG A 124 -14.91 1.10 -7.75
C ARG A 124 -15.18 2.28 -6.80
N ALA A 125 -15.89 2.03 -5.70
CA ALA A 125 -16.20 3.04 -4.70
C ALA A 125 -14.95 3.55 -3.98
N GLU A 126 -14.03 2.67 -3.57
CA GLU A 126 -12.77 3.09 -2.93
C GLU A 126 -11.82 3.76 -3.92
N TYR A 127 -11.74 3.26 -5.16
CA TYR A 127 -10.95 3.88 -6.23
C TYR A 127 -11.40 5.32 -6.51
N ALA A 128 -12.71 5.58 -6.49
CA ALA A 128 -13.26 6.92 -6.70
C ALA A 128 -12.90 7.91 -5.57
N LYS A 129 -12.55 7.44 -4.38
CA LYS A 129 -12.13 8.27 -3.24
C LYS A 129 -10.66 8.69 -3.30
N ILE A 130 -9.87 8.12 -4.22
CA ILE A 130 -8.45 8.49 -4.37
C ILE A 130 -8.36 9.97 -4.77
N ASP A 131 -7.62 10.75 -4.00
CA ASP A 131 -7.26 12.11 -4.39
C ASP A 131 -6.13 12.07 -5.44
N TRP A 132 -6.54 12.16 -6.70
CA TRP A 132 -5.62 12.16 -7.85
C TRP A 132 -4.73 13.40 -7.91
N LYS A 133 -5.08 14.50 -7.22
CA LYS A 133 -4.20 15.68 -7.13
C LYS A 133 -3.03 15.40 -6.19
N VAL A 134 -3.28 14.72 -5.06
CA VAL A 134 -2.24 14.24 -4.14
C VAL A 134 -1.31 13.27 -4.87
N HIS A 135 -1.87 12.28 -5.58
CA HIS A 135 -1.07 11.37 -6.41
C HIS A 135 -0.29 12.10 -7.51
N GLY A 136 -0.88 13.11 -8.17
CA GLY A 136 -0.20 13.91 -9.19
C GLY A 136 1.09 14.60 -8.70
N ARG A 137 1.14 15.01 -7.43
CA ARG A 137 2.36 15.57 -6.82
C ARG A 137 3.46 14.52 -6.66
N LEU A 138 3.11 13.24 -6.53
CA LEU A 138 4.06 12.12 -6.48
C LEU A 138 4.68 11.80 -7.84
N VAL A 139 3.95 12.06 -8.94
CA VAL A 139 4.44 11.78 -10.31
C VAL A 139 5.71 12.57 -10.63
N HIS A 140 5.93 13.72 -9.98
CA HIS A 140 7.16 14.49 -10.18
C HIS A 140 8.44 13.70 -9.81
N PHE A 141 8.35 12.77 -8.87
CA PHE A 141 9.48 11.93 -8.48
C PHE A 141 9.87 10.89 -9.54
N ARG A 142 8.95 10.53 -10.43
CA ARG A 142 9.26 9.73 -11.64
C ARG A 142 10.18 10.50 -12.59
N ASN A 143 9.94 11.79 -12.75
CA ASN A 143 10.65 12.62 -13.72
C ASN A 143 12.05 13.01 -13.26
N LEU A 144 12.28 13.09 -11.94
CA LEU A 144 13.60 13.32 -11.36
C LEU A 144 14.43 12.03 -11.27
N GLY A 145 13.80 10.86 -11.24
CA GLY A 145 14.48 9.58 -11.02
C GLY A 145 14.70 9.29 -9.53
N VAL A 146 14.67 8.00 -9.16
CA VAL A 146 14.72 7.53 -7.76
C VAL A 146 15.98 8.00 -7.01
N ALA A 147 17.07 8.28 -7.74
CA ALA A 147 18.32 8.77 -7.16
C ALA A 147 18.24 10.18 -6.55
N HIS A 148 17.21 10.97 -6.90
CA HIS A 148 17.04 12.35 -6.43
C HIS A 148 15.94 12.50 -5.37
N LEU A 149 15.27 11.42 -5.01
CA LEU A 149 14.18 11.40 -4.03
C LEU A 149 14.75 11.51 -2.60
N THR A 150 14.83 12.73 -2.05
CA THR A 150 15.19 12.94 -0.63
C THR A 150 13.95 13.12 0.24
N TYR A 151 14.09 12.87 1.55
CA TYR A 151 13.01 13.10 2.51
C TYR A 151 12.61 14.59 2.60
N GLU A 152 13.55 15.52 2.46
CA GLU A 152 13.26 16.96 2.48
C GLU A 152 12.39 17.39 1.29
N GLU A 153 12.71 16.92 0.09
CA GLU A 153 11.89 17.19 -1.09
C GLU A 153 10.51 16.54 -1.01
N PHE A 154 10.42 15.36 -0.40
CA PHE A 154 9.16 14.67 -0.16
C PHE A 154 8.27 15.40 0.86
N SER A 155 8.83 15.75 2.01
CA SER A 155 8.09 16.32 3.15
C SER A 155 7.53 17.72 2.88
N THR A 156 8.10 18.46 1.93
CA THR A 156 7.57 19.76 1.48
C THR A 156 6.35 19.63 0.55
N ARG A 157 6.11 18.44 -0.01
CA ARG A 157 5.09 18.23 -1.06
C ARG A 157 3.89 17.42 -0.59
N LEU A 158 4.07 16.58 0.43
CA LEU A 158 3.02 15.76 1.00
C LEU A 158 3.03 15.81 2.52
N THR A 159 1.84 15.97 3.07
CA THR A 159 1.59 15.87 4.51
C THR A 159 1.41 14.42 4.94
N TYR A 160 1.57 14.18 6.24
CA TYR A 160 1.27 12.88 6.85
C TYR A 160 -0.15 12.41 6.54
N ASN A 161 -1.16 13.28 6.76
CA ASN A 161 -2.56 12.92 6.57
C ASN A 161 -2.90 12.56 5.12
N GLU A 162 -2.27 13.25 4.16
CA GLU A 162 -2.44 12.95 2.74
C GLU A 162 -1.88 11.56 2.40
N LEU A 163 -0.70 11.23 2.92
CA LEU A 163 -0.08 9.92 2.70
C LEU A 163 -0.89 8.81 3.40
N GLU A 164 -1.32 9.03 4.63
CA GLU A 164 -2.18 8.11 5.39
C GLU A 164 -3.48 7.81 4.65
N THR A 165 -4.13 8.86 4.13
CA THR A 165 -5.37 8.73 3.36
C THR A 165 -5.16 7.89 2.09
N LEU A 166 -4.07 8.14 1.36
CA LEU A 166 -3.72 7.37 0.16
C LEU A 166 -3.42 5.90 0.48
N VAL A 167 -2.62 5.62 1.50
CA VAL A 167 -2.31 4.25 1.94
C VAL A 167 -3.57 3.54 2.37
N GLY A 168 -4.43 4.19 3.15
CA GLY A 168 -5.71 3.64 3.56
C GLY A 168 -6.62 3.29 2.36
N ALA A 169 -6.66 4.14 1.33
CA ALA A 169 -7.42 3.85 0.11
C ALA A 169 -6.84 2.64 -0.64
N ILE A 170 -5.51 2.57 -0.79
CA ILE A 170 -4.81 1.44 -1.42
C ILE A 170 -5.10 0.13 -0.71
N VAL A 171 -5.03 0.13 0.63
CA VAL A 171 -5.28 -1.07 1.43
C VAL A 171 -6.73 -1.52 1.30
N ARG A 172 -7.71 -0.60 1.42
CA ARG A 172 -9.12 -0.94 1.20
C ARG A 172 -9.38 -1.48 -0.21
N ILE A 173 -8.73 -0.92 -1.23
CA ILE A 173 -8.80 -1.44 -2.60
C ILE A 173 -8.28 -2.89 -2.67
N ALA A 174 -7.12 -3.16 -2.05
CA ALA A 174 -6.55 -4.51 -1.99
C ALA A 174 -7.47 -5.50 -1.26
N GLU A 175 -8.04 -5.10 -0.12
CA GLU A 175 -9.02 -5.89 0.62
C GLU A 175 -10.22 -6.27 -0.26
N ARG A 176 -10.75 -5.33 -1.06
CA ARG A 176 -11.86 -5.64 -1.98
C ARG A 176 -11.47 -6.65 -3.05
N LEU A 177 -10.25 -6.56 -3.59
CA LEU A 177 -9.79 -7.49 -4.63
C LEU A 177 -9.37 -8.86 -4.07
N SER A 178 -9.27 -9.00 -2.74
CA SER A 178 -8.84 -10.25 -2.11
C SER A 178 -9.73 -11.46 -2.40
N VAL A 179 -11.02 -11.23 -2.70
CA VAL A 179 -11.97 -12.30 -3.06
C VAL A 179 -11.56 -13.08 -4.31
N PHE A 180 -10.77 -12.45 -5.19
CA PHE A 180 -10.27 -13.04 -6.43
C PHE A 180 -8.90 -13.70 -6.26
N LEU A 181 -8.33 -13.66 -5.05
CA LEU A 181 -7.10 -14.34 -4.72
C LEU A 181 -7.37 -15.80 -4.33
N GLY A 182 -6.33 -16.62 -4.41
CA GLY A 182 -6.35 -17.96 -3.81
C GLY A 182 -6.29 -17.90 -2.28
N PRO A 183 -6.68 -18.97 -1.59
CA PRO A 183 -6.76 -19.02 -0.12
C PRO A 183 -5.41 -18.73 0.57
N ASP A 184 -4.29 -18.99 -0.10
CA ASP A 184 -2.94 -18.84 0.44
C ASP A 184 -2.33 -17.43 0.26
N VAL A 185 -3.08 -16.49 -0.34
CA VAL A 185 -2.56 -15.14 -0.57
C VAL A 185 -3.11 -14.19 0.49
N PRO A 186 -2.29 -13.79 1.48
CA PRO A 186 -2.75 -12.88 2.53
C PRO A 186 -3.11 -11.53 1.94
N ALA A 187 -4.34 -11.07 2.19
CA ALA A 187 -4.80 -9.74 1.79
C ALA A 187 -4.08 -8.66 2.60
N ALA A 188 -3.70 -7.56 1.96
CA ALA A 188 -3.29 -6.36 2.70
C ALA A 188 -4.48 -5.89 3.54
N LYS A 189 -4.28 -5.65 4.84
CA LYS A 189 -5.32 -5.22 5.77
C LYS A 189 -4.97 -3.87 6.38
N ARG A 190 -6.00 -3.10 6.74
CA ARG A 190 -5.79 -1.84 7.46
C ARG A 190 -4.98 -2.02 8.74
N GLU A 191 -5.27 -3.10 9.47
CA GLU A 191 -4.58 -3.48 10.70
C GLU A 191 -3.07 -3.64 10.51
N ASP A 192 -2.59 -3.98 9.30
CA ASP A 192 -1.15 -4.06 9.03
C ASP A 192 -0.46 -2.71 9.27
N VAL A 193 -1.10 -1.60 8.91
CA VAL A 193 -0.53 -0.26 9.15
C VAL A 193 -0.31 -0.02 10.64
N GLU A 194 -1.31 -0.32 11.45
CA GLU A 194 -1.32 -0.10 12.90
C GLU A 194 -0.31 -1.03 13.58
N ASN A 195 -0.34 -2.32 13.26
CA ASN A 195 0.58 -3.33 13.79
C ASN A 195 2.05 -2.99 13.53
N TYR A 196 2.39 -2.56 12.30
CA TYR A 196 3.77 -2.19 11.96
C TYR A 196 4.19 -0.84 12.55
N ALA A 197 3.24 0.08 12.78
CA ALA A 197 3.52 1.34 13.48
C ALA A 197 3.84 1.10 14.96
N GLU A 198 3.04 0.30 15.65
CA GLU A 198 3.28 -0.09 17.04
C GLU A 198 4.61 -0.82 17.18
N THR A 199 4.85 -1.84 16.32
CA THR A 199 6.10 -2.60 16.31
C THR A 199 7.31 -1.69 16.13
N ALA A 200 7.27 -0.76 15.16
CA ALA A 200 8.39 0.14 14.92
C ALA A 200 8.61 1.11 16.09
N ALA A 201 7.56 1.67 16.68
CA ALA A 201 7.68 2.54 17.84
C ALA A 201 8.31 1.80 19.04
N ASP A 202 7.91 0.55 19.28
CA ASP A 202 8.43 -0.26 20.38
C ASP A 202 9.89 -0.69 20.18
N VAL A 203 10.28 -1.00 18.95
CA VAL A 203 11.68 -1.26 18.60
C VAL A 203 12.54 -0.05 18.95
N TRP A 204 12.13 1.16 18.54
CA TRP A 204 12.92 2.37 18.81
C TRP A 204 12.91 2.79 20.29
N ARG A 205 11.81 2.61 21.01
CA ARG A 205 11.77 2.80 22.47
C ARG A 205 12.67 1.81 23.21
N THR A 206 12.81 0.59 22.69
CA THR A 206 13.71 -0.42 23.26
C THR A 206 15.17 -0.09 22.96
N ALA A 207 15.49 0.28 21.72
CA ALA A 207 16.83 0.73 21.35
C ALA A 207 17.27 1.94 22.19
N LYS A 208 16.37 2.92 22.38
CA LYS A 208 16.66 4.07 23.27
C LYS A 208 17.06 3.65 24.67
N ARG A 209 16.30 2.74 25.29
CA ARG A 209 16.59 2.26 26.65
C ARG A 209 17.96 1.59 26.75
N GLN A 210 18.41 0.94 25.66
CA GLN A 210 19.75 0.34 25.59
C GLN A 210 20.82 1.42 25.48
N PHE A 211 20.66 2.39 24.57
CA PHE A 211 21.60 3.51 24.44
C PHE A 211 21.74 4.31 25.74
N ASP A 212 20.62 4.59 26.41
CA ASP A 212 20.66 5.28 27.72
C ASP A 212 21.40 4.48 28.79
N ALA A 213 21.29 3.14 28.78
CA ALA A 213 21.96 2.28 29.76
C ALA A 213 23.47 2.15 29.49
N ASP A 214 23.89 2.16 28.22
CA ASP A 214 25.29 2.10 27.84
C ASP A 214 26.03 3.41 28.16
N ASP A 215 25.35 4.56 28.11
CA ASP A 215 25.87 5.88 28.52
C ASP A 215 26.07 6.02 30.05
N GLU A 216 25.43 5.15 30.85
CA GLU A 216 25.55 5.15 32.32
C GLU A 216 26.72 4.28 32.85
N ILE A 217 27.47 3.62 31.97
CA ILE A 217 28.64 2.81 32.34
C ILE A 217 29.92 3.69 32.27
N PRO A 218 30.59 3.97 33.40
CA PRO A 218 31.75 4.87 33.47
C PRO A 218 33.00 4.40 32.73
#